data_AF-A0A0J9S277-F1
#
_entry.id   AF-A0A0J9S277-F1
#
_cell.length_a   1.000
_cell.length_b   1.000
_cell.length_c   1.000
_cell.angle_alpha   90.00
_cell.angle_beta   90.00
_cell.angle_gamma   90.00
#
_symmetry.space_group_name_H-M   'P 1'
#
loop_
_entity.id
_entity.type
_entity.pdbx_description
1 polymer ?
#
loop_
_entity_poly.entity_id
_entity_poly.type
_entity_poly.pdbx_seq_one_letter_code
_entity_poly.pdbx_strand_id
1 'polypeptide(L)'
;MSSPSSKKNDNYAFFVDIEKYIEKAKSAESTAASSNVDSKCKSFMKSSRLHIKDEETAQIICEQFIKLYDSLIDPNIKSKCDPTYKNCSEFLNYWVNFKLTESMKNEDYAVHYVYNGLESQITGVDGYGEIIDFICDIDKDELNKMNKLYNLYENYSKLSAIINKESESDKKELLSLSTQCCTYYNEASYICDPDNNNSRTKFCEELETFKSKYEDLYQKVDEKPSEISDNFIKLLECPNTKIISTAVTGSIIGLIPLFGVLYKVTELNIKLFILN
;
A
#
# COMPACT_ATOMS: atom_id res chain seq x y z
N MET A 1 26.32 -5.54 16.14
CA MET A 1 25.58 -5.08 17.32
C MET A 1 24.15 -5.52 17.11
N SER A 2 23.61 -6.35 17.99
CA SER A 2 22.24 -6.87 17.87
C SER A 2 21.25 -5.72 18.02
N SER A 3 20.37 -5.53 17.04
CA SER A 3 19.29 -4.54 17.13
C SER A 3 18.52 -4.74 18.43
N PRO A 4 18.21 -3.67 19.17
CA PRO A 4 17.33 -3.79 20.33
C PRO A 4 15.98 -4.29 19.82
N SER A 5 15.51 -5.40 20.39
CA SER A 5 14.13 -5.86 20.27
C SER A 5 13.22 -4.74 20.78
N SER A 6 12.79 -3.84 19.89
CA SER A 6 11.79 -2.84 20.24
C SER A 6 10.50 -3.59 20.49
N LYS A 7 9.90 -3.32 21.65
CA LYS A 7 8.67 -3.95 22.09
C LYS A 7 7.58 -3.74 21.03
N LYS A 8 7.04 -4.86 20.55
CA LYS A 8 5.89 -5.03 19.63
C LYS A 8 4.58 -4.40 20.14
N ASN A 9 4.54 -3.10 20.40
CA ASN A 9 3.27 -2.40 20.66
C ASN A 9 3.05 -1.29 19.61
N ASP A 10 1.97 -1.48 18.85
CA ASP A 10 1.22 -0.47 18.10
C ASP A 10 1.84 0.08 16.80
N ASN A 11 2.27 -0.80 15.88
CA ASN A 11 2.71 -0.41 14.52
C ASN A 11 1.53 -0.18 13.54
N TYR A 12 0.38 0.28 14.05
CA TYR A 12 -0.80 0.61 13.25
C TYR A 12 -1.21 2.08 13.35
N ALA A 13 -0.48 2.90 14.12
CA ALA A 13 -0.86 4.29 14.37
C ALA A 13 -0.95 5.12 13.07
N PHE A 14 -0.18 4.78 12.03
CA PHE A 14 -0.28 5.41 10.72
C PHE A 14 -1.60 5.11 9.99
N PHE A 15 -2.37 4.09 10.39
CA PHE A 15 -3.64 3.76 9.76
C PHE A 15 -4.73 4.81 9.97
N VAL A 16 -4.62 5.61 11.04
CA VAL A 16 -5.53 6.74 11.32
C VAL A 16 -5.60 7.71 10.13
N ASP A 17 -4.46 7.97 9.47
CA ASP A 17 -4.35 8.88 8.32
C ASP A 17 -3.99 8.12 7.01
N ILE A 18 -4.33 6.83 6.92
CA ILE A 18 -3.87 5.95 5.83
C ILE A 18 -4.19 6.45 4.43
N GLU A 19 -5.35 7.07 4.21
CA GLU A 19 -5.76 7.55 2.89
C GLU A 19 -4.82 8.63 2.36
N LYS A 20 -4.35 9.53 3.24
CA LYS A 20 -3.36 10.57 2.91
C LYS A 20 -2.03 9.93 2.51
N TYR A 21 -1.63 8.87 3.20
CA TYR A 21 -0.40 8.14 2.89
C TYR A 21 -0.51 7.36 1.56
N ILE A 22 -1.67 6.73 1.30
CA ILE A 22 -1.98 6.09 0.01
C ILE A 22 -1.91 7.10 -1.14
N GLU A 23 -2.47 8.30 -0.97
CA GLU A 23 -2.44 9.36 -1.99
C GLU A 23 -1.00 9.76 -2.32
N LYS A 24 -0.15 9.97 -1.30
CA LYS A 24 1.26 10.30 -1.48
C LYS A 24 2.04 9.17 -2.16
N ALA A 25 1.81 7.92 -1.76
CA ALA A 25 2.43 6.76 -2.39
C ALA A 25 2.06 6.66 -3.88
N LYS A 26 0.79 6.83 -4.23
CA LYS A 26 0.34 6.85 -5.64
C LYS A 26 0.92 8.00 -6.45
N SER A 27 1.06 9.18 -5.83
CA SER A 27 1.72 10.32 -6.48
C SER A 27 3.20 10.03 -6.78
N ALA A 28 3.91 9.41 -5.83
CA ALA A 28 5.30 8.98 -6.02
C ALA A 28 5.45 7.90 -7.10
N GLU A 29 4.46 7.02 -7.24
CA GLU A 29 4.42 5.95 -8.25
C GLU A 29 4.14 6.45 -9.68
N SER A 30 3.37 7.55 -9.82
CA SER A 30 2.88 8.03 -11.12
C SER A 30 3.71 9.15 -11.77
N THR A 31 4.56 9.83 -11.00
CA THR A 31 5.40 10.92 -11.51
C THR A 31 6.68 10.39 -12.15
N ALA A 32 7.10 10.98 -13.27
CA ALA A 32 8.42 10.69 -13.84
C ALA A 32 9.54 11.08 -12.86
N ALA A 33 10.62 10.32 -12.82
CA ALA A 33 11.77 10.66 -12.01
C ALA A 33 12.49 11.90 -12.55
N SER A 34 13.07 12.69 -11.64
CA SER A 34 13.96 13.79 -12.03
C SER A 34 15.37 13.24 -12.25
N SER A 35 16.15 13.89 -13.12
CA SER A 35 17.52 13.46 -13.46
C SER A 35 18.46 13.30 -12.25
N ASN A 36 18.19 14.03 -11.17
CA ASN A 36 18.93 13.89 -9.91
C ASN A 36 18.61 12.56 -9.20
N VAL A 37 17.33 12.17 -9.16
CA VAL A 37 16.87 10.91 -8.54
C VAL A 37 17.43 9.70 -9.32
N ASP A 38 17.43 9.76 -10.65
CA ASP A 38 18.00 8.71 -11.51
C ASP A 38 19.48 8.44 -11.17
N SER A 39 20.25 9.51 -10.91
CA SER A 39 21.69 9.37 -10.62
C SER A 39 21.95 8.68 -9.27
N LYS A 40 21.12 8.98 -8.25
CA LYS A 40 21.20 8.37 -6.91
C LYS A 40 20.82 6.88 -6.97
N CYS A 41 19.80 6.53 -7.74
CA CYS A 41 19.31 5.15 -7.79
C CYS A 41 20.22 4.17 -8.54
N LYS A 42 21.10 4.64 -9.44
CA LYS A 42 22.09 3.78 -10.13
C LYS A 42 23.01 3.03 -9.17
N SER A 43 23.42 3.67 -8.08
CA SER A 43 24.27 3.04 -7.06
C SER A 43 23.48 1.97 -6.29
N PHE A 44 22.24 2.27 -5.91
CA PHE A 44 21.33 1.30 -5.28
C PHE A 44 21.14 0.06 -6.16
N MET A 45 20.77 0.22 -7.42
CA MET A 45 20.56 -0.88 -8.38
C MET A 45 21.74 -1.85 -8.40
N LYS A 46 22.97 -1.31 -8.45
CA LYS A 46 24.18 -2.13 -8.49
C LYS A 46 24.37 -2.92 -7.19
N SER A 47 24.09 -2.31 -6.05
CA SER A 47 24.24 -2.93 -4.72
C SER A 47 23.15 -3.95 -4.40
N SER A 48 21.92 -3.74 -4.88
CA SER A 48 20.76 -4.59 -4.60
C SER A 48 20.61 -5.77 -5.57
N ARG A 49 21.48 -5.87 -6.58
CA ARG A 49 21.45 -6.91 -7.63
C ARG A 49 21.42 -8.35 -7.11
N LEU A 50 22.03 -8.62 -5.96
CA LEU A 50 22.04 -9.95 -5.35
C LEU A 50 20.72 -10.30 -4.66
N HIS A 51 19.88 -9.30 -4.34
CA HIS A 51 18.69 -9.44 -3.50
C HIS A 51 17.38 -9.21 -4.27
N ILE A 52 17.36 -8.29 -5.24
CA ILE A 52 16.17 -7.95 -6.05
C ILE A 52 16.20 -8.71 -7.37
N LYS A 53 15.03 -9.15 -7.85
CA LYS A 53 14.83 -9.97 -9.06
C LYS A 53 15.41 -9.29 -10.31
N ASP A 54 15.13 -8.01 -10.47
CA ASP A 54 15.49 -7.24 -11.66
C ASP A 54 15.96 -5.82 -11.32
N GLU A 55 16.91 -5.33 -12.12
CA GLU A 55 17.54 -4.02 -11.92
C GLU A 55 16.56 -2.86 -12.19
N GLU A 56 15.63 -3.04 -13.12
CA GLU A 56 14.58 -2.05 -13.44
C GLU A 56 13.64 -1.85 -12.24
N THR A 57 13.16 -2.92 -11.60
CA THR A 57 12.35 -2.85 -10.38
C THR A 57 13.14 -2.25 -9.22
N ALA A 58 14.43 -2.59 -9.07
CA ALA A 58 15.28 -1.93 -8.07
C ALA A 58 15.36 -0.41 -8.31
N GLN A 59 15.50 0.01 -9.57
CA GLN A 59 15.51 1.42 -9.93
C GLN A 59 14.18 2.10 -9.59
N ILE A 60 13.07 1.51 -10.03
CA ILE A 60 11.72 2.02 -9.81
C ILE A 60 11.42 2.16 -8.32
N ILE A 61 11.74 1.14 -7.51
CA ILE A 61 11.54 1.18 -6.05
C ILE A 61 12.34 2.30 -5.42
N CYS A 62 13.60 2.48 -5.81
CA CYS A 62 14.42 3.57 -5.30
C CYS A 62 13.87 4.95 -5.67
N GLU A 63 13.47 5.14 -6.92
CA GLU A 63 12.91 6.42 -7.39
C GLU A 63 11.61 6.76 -6.67
N GLN A 64 10.72 5.78 -6.51
CA GLN A 64 9.47 5.92 -5.78
C GLN A 64 9.71 6.18 -4.30
N PHE A 65 10.65 5.48 -3.68
CA PHE A 65 11.02 5.68 -2.29
C PHE A 65 11.51 7.11 -2.02
N ILE A 66 12.41 7.65 -2.85
CA ILE A 66 12.93 9.01 -2.70
C ILE A 66 11.80 10.04 -2.83
N LYS A 67 10.94 9.91 -3.85
CA LYS A 67 9.78 10.81 -4.04
C LYS A 67 8.82 10.74 -2.86
N LEU A 68 8.53 9.53 -2.39
CA LEU A 68 7.64 9.33 -1.25
C LEU A 68 8.23 9.98 0.00
N TYR A 69 9.51 9.71 0.29
CA TYR A 69 10.25 10.31 1.39
C TYR A 69 10.16 11.84 1.35
N ASP A 70 10.55 12.46 0.24
CA ASP A 70 10.54 13.93 0.10
C ASP A 70 9.11 14.49 0.28
N SER A 71 8.09 13.79 -0.23
CA SER A 71 6.68 14.19 -0.07
C SER A 71 6.17 14.12 1.37
N LEU A 72 6.77 13.28 2.21
CA LEU A 72 6.41 13.13 3.62
C LEU A 72 7.10 14.17 4.51
N ILE A 73 8.20 14.77 4.03
CA ILE A 73 9.18 15.50 4.85
C ILE A 73 9.37 16.98 4.42
N ASP A 74 8.78 17.40 3.30
CA ASP A 74 8.85 18.78 2.78
C ASP A 74 8.86 19.85 3.89
N PRO A 75 9.95 20.63 4.06
CA PRO A 75 10.12 21.61 5.14
C PRO A 75 9.36 22.94 4.92
N ASN A 76 8.95 23.26 3.69
CA ASN A 76 8.13 24.46 3.40
C ASN A 76 6.67 24.25 3.80
N ILE A 77 6.25 22.99 3.78
CA ILE A 77 5.05 22.54 4.44
C ILE A 77 5.52 22.21 5.87
N LYS A 78 5.45 23.13 6.84
CA LYS A 78 5.59 22.75 8.27
C LYS A 78 4.50 21.73 8.60
N SER A 79 4.75 20.47 8.25
CA SER A 79 3.71 19.60 7.73
C SER A 79 2.89 19.07 8.86
N LYS A 80 1.66 18.63 8.53
CA LYS A 80 0.68 18.01 9.41
C LYS A 80 1.17 16.65 9.96
N CYS A 81 2.37 16.65 10.53
CA CYS A 81 3.17 15.54 11.03
C CYS A 81 3.94 16.06 12.25
N ASP A 82 3.20 16.25 13.34
CA ASP A 82 3.75 16.39 14.70
C ASP A 82 2.57 16.03 15.62
N PRO A 83 2.67 15.17 16.67
CA PRO A 83 3.80 14.42 17.25
C PRO A 83 3.66 12.92 16.99
N THR A 84 4.64 12.20 16.45
CA THR A 84 6.06 12.41 16.25
C THR A 84 6.37 11.88 14.84
N TYR A 85 7.51 12.22 14.25
CA TYR A 85 8.06 11.64 13.01
C TYR A 85 7.78 10.13 12.80
N LYS A 86 7.57 9.39 13.90
CA LYS A 86 7.06 8.03 14.02
C LYS A 86 6.02 7.61 12.97
N ASN A 87 4.88 8.27 12.77
CA ASN A 87 3.84 7.73 11.86
C ASN A 87 4.29 7.74 10.39
N CYS A 88 5.03 8.77 9.97
CA CYS A 88 5.62 8.81 8.63
C CYS A 88 6.69 7.74 8.47
N SER A 89 7.54 7.56 9.49
CA SER A 89 8.54 6.50 9.52
C SER A 89 7.91 5.10 9.51
N GLU A 90 6.83 4.87 10.25
CA GLU A 90 6.09 3.60 10.28
C GLU A 90 5.44 3.30 8.93
N PHE A 91 4.79 4.29 8.32
CA PHE A 91 4.24 4.11 6.98
C PHE A 91 5.34 3.83 5.95
N LEU A 92 6.46 4.56 6.01
CA LEU A 92 7.59 4.35 5.11
C LEU A 92 8.21 2.96 5.31
N ASN A 93 8.31 2.51 6.56
CA ASN A 93 8.75 1.16 6.92
C ASN A 93 7.82 0.10 6.32
N TYR A 94 6.50 0.26 6.49
CA TYR A 94 5.49 -0.59 5.86
C TYR A 94 5.64 -0.62 4.35
N TRP A 95 5.70 0.54 3.70
CA TRP A 95 5.76 0.67 2.25
C TRP A 95 7.00 -0.02 1.67
N VAL A 96 8.17 0.16 2.28
CA VAL A 96 9.42 -0.48 1.86
C VAL A 96 9.34 -2.00 2.03
N ASN A 97 8.85 -2.49 3.18
CA ASN A 97 8.68 -3.94 3.41
C ASN A 97 7.73 -4.56 2.40
N PHE A 98 6.62 -3.88 2.10
CA PHE A 98 5.66 -4.30 1.09
C PHE A 98 6.30 -4.41 -0.31
N LYS A 99 6.94 -3.34 -0.80
CA LYS A 99 7.54 -3.31 -2.15
C LYS A 99 8.72 -4.27 -2.32
N LEU A 100 9.57 -4.39 -1.30
CA LEU A 100 10.76 -5.24 -1.37
C LEU A 100 10.39 -6.73 -1.27
N THR A 101 9.45 -7.11 -0.41
CA THR A 101 9.04 -8.52 -0.25
C THR A 101 8.56 -9.12 -1.59
N GLU A 102 7.77 -8.36 -2.38
CA GLU A 102 7.31 -8.84 -3.69
C GLU A 102 8.45 -8.95 -4.73
N SER A 103 9.45 -8.08 -4.60
CA SER A 103 10.52 -7.88 -5.58
C SER A 103 11.79 -8.70 -5.29
N MET A 104 11.88 -9.30 -4.11
CA MET A 104 13.04 -10.07 -3.67
C MET A 104 13.18 -11.42 -4.37
N LYS A 105 14.42 -11.84 -4.62
CA LYS A 105 14.77 -13.13 -5.23
C LYS A 105 14.54 -14.33 -4.30
N ASN A 106 14.69 -14.12 -3.00
CA ASN A 106 14.51 -15.14 -1.98
C ASN A 106 13.64 -14.55 -0.86
N GLU A 107 12.59 -15.26 -0.49
CA GLU A 107 11.68 -14.89 0.61
C GLU A 107 12.39 -14.88 1.98
N ASP A 108 13.53 -15.56 2.10
CA ASP A 108 14.35 -15.58 3.33
C ASP A 108 15.28 -14.36 3.46
N TYR A 109 15.40 -13.52 2.41
CA TYR A 109 16.20 -12.31 2.53
C TYR A 109 15.48 -11.29 3.41
N ALA A 110 16.19 -10.85 4.44
CA ALA A 110 15.72 -9.78 5.29
C ALA A 110 15.72 -8.44 4.52
N VAL A 111 14.58 -7.74 4.57
CA VAL A 111 14.35 -6.44 3.92
C VAL A 111 15.42 -5.42 4.33
N HIS A 112 15.91 -5.49 5.57
CA HIS A 112 16.92 -4.57 6.10
C HIS A 112 18.23 -4.56 5.29
N TYR A 113 18.65 -5.70 4.69
CA TYR A 113 19.88 -5.74 3.88
C TYR A 113 19.78 -4.88 2.62
N VAL A 114 18.59 -4.84 2.03
CA VAL A 114 18.31 -4.03 0.84
C VAL A 114 18.02 -2.59 1.24
N TYR A 115 17.35 -2.39 2.38
CA TYR A 115 17.08 -1.07 2.92
C TYR A 115 18.34 -0.24 3.16
N ASN A 116 19.38 -0.81 3.78
CA ASN A 116 20.64 -0.09 4.01
C ASN A 116 21.23 0.48 2.70
N GLY A 117 21.02 -0.24 1.59
CA GLY A 117 21.37 0.23 0.25
C GLY A 117 20.53 1.42 -0.22
N LEU A 118 19.23 1.40 0.02
CA LEU A 118 18.30 2.52 -0.28
C LEU A 118 18.61 3.75 0.58
N GLU A 119 18.77 3.54 1.88
CA GLU A 119 19.16 4.54 2.88
C GLU A 119 20.44 5.27 2.48
N SER A 120 21.47 4.51 2.06
CA SER A 120 22.76 5.10 1.66
C SER A 120 22.67 6.05 0.45
N GLN A 121 21.55 6.03 -0.31
CA GLN A 121 21.33 6.98 -1.42
C GLN A 121 20.70 8.29 -0.97
N ILE A 122 20.15 8.33 0.24
CA ILE A 122 19.50 9.52 0.81
C ILE A 122 20.29 10.11 1.98
N THR A 123 21.11 9.31 2.67
CA THR A 123 22.00 9.76 3.75
C THR A 123 23.24 10.46 3.18
N GLY A 124 23.33 11.78 3.39
CA GLY A 124 24.39 12.63 2.82
C GLY A 124 23.89 13.97 2.26
N VAL A 125 22.57 14.15 2.20
CA VAL A 125 21.92 15.46 2.08
C VAL A 125 21.54 15.91 3.50
N ASP A 126 21.82 17.17 3.86
CA ASP A 126 21.47 17.70 5.18
C ASP A 126 19.97 17.49 5.49
N GLY A 127 19.64 16.99 6.69
CA GLY A 127 18.26 16.82 7.18
C GLY A 127 17.64 15.41 7.09
N TYR A 128 18.37 14.41 6.56
CA TYR A 128 17.81 13.08 6.30
C TYR A 128 17.92 12.06 7.46
N GLY A 129 18.70 12.36 8.51
CA GLY A 129 19.15 11.38 9.51
C GLY A 129 18.11 10.85 10.50
N GLU A 130 17.00 11.55 10.75
CA GLU A 130 16.10 11.21 11.89
C GLU A 130 14.97 10.22 11.56
N ILE A 131 14.64 10.02 10.27
CA ILE A 131 13.48 9.22 9.83
C ILE A 131 13.83 7.76 9.53
N ILE A 132 15.11 7.51 9.36
CA ILE A 132 15.72 6.31 8.79
C ILE A 132 15.97 5.24 9.86
N ASP A 133 16.23 5.66 11.11
CA ASP A 133 16.46 4.78 12.27
C ASP A 133 15.26 3.87 12.62
N PHE A 134 14.12 4.04 11.94
CA PHE A 134 12.86 3.34 12.20
C PHE A 134 12.52 2.24 11.20
N ILE A 135 13.28 2.08 10.11
CA ILE A 135 12.97 1.05 9.11
C ILE A 135 13.59 -0.28 9.53
N CYS A 136 12.75 -1.30 9.66
CA CYS A 136 13.10 -2.62 10.16
C CYS A 136 12.26 -3.69 9.47
N ASP A 137 12.70 -4.94 9.56
CA ASP A 137 11.93 -6.06 9.01
C ASP A 137 10.58 -6.18 9.73
N ILE A 138 9.49 -6.18 8.97
CA ILE A 138 8.15 -6.50 9.47
C ILE A 138 7.95 -8.02 9.32
N ASP A 139 7.47 -8.65 10.39
CA ASP A 139 7.08 -10.07 10.36
C ASP A 139 6.09 -10.36 9.22
N LYS A 140 6.28 -11.47 8.51
CA LYS A 140 5.50 -11.78 7.28
C LYS A 140 3.99 -11.86 7.53
N ASP A 141 3.58 -12.44 8.66
CA ASP A 141 2.15 -12.53 8.99
C ASP A 141 1.59 -11.16 9.35
N GLU A 142 2.41 -10.32 9.99
CA GLU A 142 2.05 -8.95 10.32
C GLU A 142 1.97 -8.04 9.10
N LEU A 143 2.93 -8.15 8.18
CA LEU A 143 2.90 -7.43 6.89
C LEU A 143 1.67 -7.85 6.07
N ASN A 144 1.33 -9.14 6.06
CA ASN A 144 0.13 -9.63 5.37
C ASN A 144 -1.17 -9.04 5.96
N LYS A 145 -1.26 -8.88 7.28
CA LYS A 145 -2.39 -8.18 7.93
C LYS A 145 -2.46 -6.71 7.49
N MET A 146 -1.33 -5.99 7.55
CA MET A 146 -1.28 -4.59 7.10
C MET A 146 -1.66 -4.44 5.63
N ASN A 147 -1.22 -5.34 4.76
CA ASN A 147 -1.57 -5.34 3.33
C ASN A 147 -3.10 -5.49 3.13
N LYS A 148 -3.78 -6.32 3.93
CA LYS A 148 -5.25 -6.43 3.86
C LYS A 148 -5.93 -5.11 4.20
N LEU A 149 -5.53 -4.46 5.29
CA LEU A 149 -6.07 -3.13 5.64
C LEU A 149 -5.75 -2.08 4.56
N TYR A 150 -4.52 -2.05 4.06
CA TYR A 150 -4.13 -1.13 3.00
C TYR A 150 -5.01 -1.28 1.76
N ASN A 151 -5.23 -2.51 1.29
CA ASN A 151 -6.09 -2.79 0.13
C ASN A 151 -7.55 -2.43 0.38
N LEU A 152 -8.04 -2.64 1.61
CA LEU A 152 -9.37 -2.19 2.02
C LEU A 152 -9.52 -0.67 1.90
N TYR A 153 -8.57 0.10 2.44
CA TYR A 153 -8.58 1.57 2.35
C TYR A 153 -8.34 2.10 0.94
N GLU A 154 -7.54 1.38 0.13
CA GLU A 154 -7.30 1.76 -1.26
C GLU A 154 -8.58 1.65 -2.09
N ASN A 155 -9.32 0.55 -1.93
CA ASN A 155 -10.60 0.34 -2.59
C ASN A 155 -11.68 1.28 -2.03
N TYR A 156 -11.71 1.50 -0.71
CA TYR A 156 -12.60 2.47 -0.08
C TYR A 156 -12.42 3.88 -0.68
N SER A 157 -11.17 4.34 -0.83
CA SER A 157 -10.89 5.67 -1.37
C SER A 157 -11.45 5.84 -2.79
N LYS A 158 -11.33 4.79 -3.63
CA LYS A 158 -11.88 4.77 -4.99
C LYS A 158 -13.42 4.73 -4.97
N LEU A 159 -14.01 3.87 -4.13
CA LEU A 159 -15.46 3.77 -3.94
C LEU A 159 -16.04 5.11 -3.50
N SER A 160 -15.47 5.72 -2.46
CA SER A 160 -15.88 7.01 -1.93
C SER A 160 -15.80 8.09 -3.02
N ALA A 161 -14.72 8.12 -3.81
CA ALA A 161 -14.59 9.06 -4.93
C ALA A 161 -15.69 8.86 -5.99
N ILE A 162 -16.03 7.62 -6.34
CA ILE A 162 -17.12 7.30 -7.29
C ILE A 162 -18.48 7.72 -6.71
N ILE A 163 -18.78 7.32 -5.48
CA ILE A 163 -20.07 7.59 -4.82
C ILE A 163 -20.30 9.10 -4.64
N ASN A 164 -19.25 9.86 -4.35
CA ASN A 164 -19.34 11.31 -4.20
C ASN A 164 -19.42 12.04 -5.56
N LYS A 165 -19.12 11.39 -6.70
CA LYS A 165 -19.35 11.95 -8.04
C LYS A 165 -20.82 11.78 -8.46
N GLU A 166 -21.24 12.62 -9.39
CA GLU A 166 -22.58 12.61 -10.00
C GLU A 166 -22.61 11.86 -11.37
N SER A 167 -21.51 11.23 -11.80
CA SER A 167 -21.42 10.60 -13.12
C SER A 167 -21.86 9.13 -13.13
N GLU A 168 -22.63 8.75 -14.15
CA GLU A 168 -23.19 7.40 -14.34
C GLU A 168 -22.19 6.35 -14.88
N SER A 169 -20.96 6.73 -15.22
CA SER A 169 -19.98 5.87 -15.93
C SER A 169 -19.33 4.77 -15.10
N ASP A 170 -19.52 4.76 -13.77
CA ASP A 170 -18.59 4.06 -12.88
C ASP A 170 -19.19 2.78 -12.25
N LYS A 171 -20.34 2.30 -12.75
CA LYS A 171 -21.11 1.16 -12.19
C LYS A 171 -20.31 -0.15 -12.11
N LYS A 172 -19.63 -0.52 -13.20
CA LYS A 172 -18.80 -1.74 -13.25
C LYS A 172 -17.61 -1.66 -12.30
N GLU A 173 -17.03 -0.47 -12.18
CA GLU A 173 -15.92 -0.22 -11.28
C GLU A 173 -16.38 -0.29 -9.82
N LEU A 174 -17.55 0.29 -9.49
CA LEU A 174 -18.18 0.21 -8.17
C LEU A 174 -18.35 -1.24 -7.72
N LEU A 175 -18.97 -2.08 -8.55
CA LEU A 175 -19.18 -3.50 -8.25
C LEU A 175 -17.86 -4.24 -8.08
N SER A 176 -16.88 -3.97 -8.96
CA SER A 176 -15.56 -4.60 -8.89
C SER A 176 -14.84 -4.22 -7.59
N LEU A 177 -14.87 -2.95 -7.20
CA LEU A 177 -14.20 -2.44 -6.00
C LEU A 177 -14.88 -2.94 -4.72
N SER A 178 -16.23 -2.93 -4.64
CA SER A 178 -16.95 -3.44 -3.47
C SER A 178 -16.78 -4.96 -3.33
N THR A 179 -16.71 -5.70 -4.44
CA THR A 179 -16.38 -7.14 -4.43
C THR A 179 -14.97 -7.38 -3.89
N GLN A 180 -13.98 -6.58 -4.29
CA GLN A 180 -12.62 -6.68 -3.74
C GLN A 180 -12.58 -6.34 -2.24
N CYS A 181 -13.33 -5.32 -1.80
CA CYS A 181 -13.50 -5.04 -0.37
C CYS A 181 -14.07 -6.26 0.37
N CYS A 182 -15.08 -6.93 -0.17
CA CYS A 182 -15.63 -8.14 0.45
C CYS A 182 -14.58 -9.25 0.63
N THR A 183 -13.76 -9.51 -0.39
CA THR A 183 -12.70 -10.53 -0.30
C THR A 183 -11.72 -10.20 0.84
N TYR A 184 -11.15 -9.00 0.85
CA TYR A 184 -10.19 -8.62 1.88
C TYR A 184 -10.82 -8.51 3.28
N TYR A 185 -12.06 -8.04 3.38
CA TYR A 185 -12.77 -7.88 4.65
C TYR A 185 -13.11 -9.24 5.26
N ASN A 186 -13.57 -10.20 4.46
CA ASN A 186 -13.85 -11.56 4.94
C ASN A 186 -12.58 -12.25 5.44
N GLU A 187 -11.48 -12.14 4.69
CA GLU A 187 -10.18 -12.69 5.11
C GLU A 187 -9.67 -12.04 6.40
N ALA A 188 -9.79 -10.71 6.52
CA ALA A 188 -9.40 -9.97 7.71
C ALA A 188 -10.30 -10.31 8.92
N SER A 189 -11.61 -10.42 8.71
CA SER A 189 -12.60 -10.73 9.75
C SER A 189 -12.37 -12.13 10.33
N TYR A 190 -11.95 -13.09 9.52
CA TYR A 190 -11.60 -14.44 10.00
C TYR A 190 -10.41 -14.42 10.98
N ILE A 191 -9.44 -13.54 10.76
CA ILE A 191 -8.30 -13.36 11.68
C ILE A 191 -8.78 -12.79 13.03
N CYS A 192 -9.82 -11.96 13.01
CA CYS A 192 -10.39 -11.31 14.18
C CYS A 192 -11.49 -12.10 14.90
N ASP A 193 -11.77 -13.32 14.45
CA ASP A 193 -12.77 -14.20 15.07
C ASP A 193 -12.49 -14.35 16.58
N PRO A 194 -13.48 -14.11 17.47
CA PRO A 194 -13.35 -14.30 18.91
C PRO A 194 -12.79 -15.66 19.32
N ASP A 195 -13.09 -16.71 18.54
CA ASP A 195 -12.63 -18.08 18.80
C ASP A 195 -11.11 -18.24 18.53
N ASN A 196 -10.51 -17.32 17.77
CA ASN A 196 -9.08 -17.35 17.41
C ASN A 196 -8.17 -16.61 18.40
N ASN A 197 -8.66 -16.22 19.59
CA ASN A 197 -7.91 -15.46 20.63
C ASN A 197 -7.26 -14.12 20.15
N ASN A 198 -7.60 -13.66 18.94
CA ASN A 198 -6.98 -12.50 18.27
C ASN A 198 -7.89 -11.26 18.22
N SER A 199 -9.12 -11.35 18.74
CA SER A 199 -10.15 -10.31 18.64
C SER A 199 -9.84 -8.97 19.33
N ARG A 200 -8.77 -8.90 20.14
CA ARG A 200 -8.31 -7.66 20.82
C ARG A 200 -6.96 -7.15 20.32
N THR A 201 -6.53 -7.59 19.13
CA THR A 201 -5.30 -7.08 18.51
C THR A 201 -5.54 -5.71 17.89
N LYS A 202 -4.49 -4.87 17.79
CA LYS A 202 -4.56 -3.58 17.09
C LYS A 202 -5.07 -3.71 15.65
N PHE A 203 -4.69 -4.77 14.96
CA PHE A 203 -5.24 -5.09 13.64
C PHE A 203 -6.78 -5.16 13.63
N CYS A 204 -7.38 -5.80 14.62
CA CYS A 204 -8.84 -5.91 14.71
C CYS A 204 -9.51 -4.60 15.11
N GLU A 205 -8.86 -3.78 15.95
CA GLU A 205 -9.32 -2.41 16.24
C GLU A 205 -9.34 -1.55 14.97
N GLU A 206 -8.30 -1.63 14.13
CA GLU A 206 -8.25 -0.93 12.84
C GLU A 206 -9.25 -1.48 11.82
N LEU A 207 -9.53 -2.79 11.83
CA LEU A 207 -10.54 -3.41 10.97
C LEU A 207 -11.95 -2.93 11.33
N GLU A 208 -12.29 -2.83 12.62
CA GLU A 208 -13.57 -2.27 13.06
C GLU A 208 -13.67 -0.78 12.70
N THR A 209 -12.57 -0.03 12.81
CA THR A 209 -12.51 1.37 12.37
C THR A 209 -12.79 1.49 10.87
N PHE A 210 -12.17 0.63 10.05
CA PHE A 210 -12.45 0.54 8.62
C PHE A 210 -13.92 0.22 8.34
N LYS A 211 -14.48 -0.77 9.06
CA LYS A 211 -15.88 -1.19 8.90
C LYS A 211 -16.84 -0.04 9.13
N SER A 212 -16.72 0.69 10.24
CA SER A 212 -17.57 1.85 10.52
C SER A 212 -17.47 2.89 9.40
N LYS A 213 -16.26 3.17 8.91
CA LYS A 213 -16.05 4.12 7.81
C LYS A 213 -16.66 3.66 6.49
N TYR A 214 -16.66 2.36 6.20
CA TYR A 214 -17.33 1.79 5.04
C TYR A 214 -18.85 1.85 5.17
N GLU A 215 -19.38 1.58 6.37
CA GLU A 215 -20.82 1.67 6.67
C GLU A 215 -21.36 3.11 6.49
N ASP A 216 -20.54 4.14 6.72
CA ASP A 216 -20.89 5.53 6.42
C ASP A 216 -21.17 5.79 4.92
N LEU A 217 -20.69 4.92 4.01
CA LEU A 217 -21.04 5.00 2.59
C LEU A 217 -22.47 4.54 2.31
N TYR A 218 -23.07 3.73 3.18
CA TYR A 218 -24.37 3.11 2.89
C TYR A 218 -25.47 4.14 2.69
N GLN A 219 -25.55 5.14 3.57
CA GLN A 219 -26.55 6.20 3.43
C GLN A 219 -26.37 6.94 2.10
N LYS A 220 -25.13 7.28 1.73
CA LYS A 220 -24.84 7.99 0.48
C LYS A 220 -25.20 7.15 -0.74
N VAL A 221 -25.00 5.83 -0.67
CA VAL A 221 -25.34 4.89 -1.75
C VAL A 221 -26.85 4.71 -1.86
N ASP A 222 -27.55 4.60 -0.73
CA ASP A 222 -29.01 4.43 -0.68
C ASP A 222 -29.76 5.66 -1.23
N GLU A 223 -29.13 6.84 -1.21
CA GLU A 223 -29.62 8.08 -1.83
C GLU A 223 -29.39 8.16 -3.35
N LYS A 224 -28.62 7.23 -3.94
CA LYS A 224 -28.30 7.23 -5.38
C LYS A 224 -29.37 6.46 -6.19
N PRO A 225 -29.47 6.69 -7.52
CA PRO A 225 -30.30 5.87 -8.39
C PRO A 225 -29.97 4.38 -8.25
N SER A 226 -30.98 3.52 -8.46
CA SER A 226 -30.82 2.06 -8.32
C SER A 226 -29.66 1.51 -9.13
N GLU A 227 -29.40 2.11 -10.28
CA GLU A 227 -28.30 1.72 -11.17
C GLU A 227 -26.90 1.87 -10.54
N ILE A 228 -26.76 2.71 -9.50
CA ILE A 228 -25.54 2.86 -8.70
C ILE A 228 -25.65 1.98 -7.44
N SER A 229 -26.77 2.07 -6.70
CA SER A 229 -26.92 1.32 -5.45
C SER A 229 -26.88 -0.20 -5.63
N ASP A 230 -27.46 -0.71 -6.71
CA ASP A 230 -27.50 -2.15 -7.02
C ASP A 230 -26.10 -2.71 -7.40
N ASN A 231 -25.15 -1.83 -7.73
CA ASN A 231 -23.77 -2.19 -8.06
C ASN A 231 -22.80 -1.96 -6.88
N PHE A 232 -23.30 -1.67 -5.68
CA PHE A 232 -22.50 -1.55 -4.48
C PHE A 232 -22.85 -2.69 -3.52
N ILE A 233 -21.83 -3.36 -2.97
CA ILE A 233 -22.02 -4.46 -2.01
C ILE A 233 -21.75 -3.95 -0.60
N LYS A 234 -22.73 -4.01 0.30
CA LYS A 234 -22.52 -3.70 1.72
C LYS A 234 -21.68 -4.80 2.38
N LEU A 235 -20.86 -4.49 3.39
CA LEU A 235 -20.02 -5.48 4.06
C LEU A 235 -20.83 -6.65 4.66
N LEU A 236 -22.03 -6.37 5.15
CA LEU A 236 -22.96 -7.36 5.69
C LEU A 236 -23.57 -8.30 4.63
N GLU A 237 -23.49 -7.91 3.36
CA GLU A 237 -23.97 -8.68 2.21
C GLU A 237 -22.83 -9.45 1.52
N CYS A 238 -21.60 -9.29 2.00
CA CYS A 238 -20.45 -9.99 1.46
C CYS A 238 -20.67 -11.51 1.52
N PRO A 239 -20.45 -12.24 0.41
CA PRO A 239 -20.65 -13.68 0.38
C PRO A 239 -19.69 -14.35 1.37
N ASN A 240 -20.23 -15.15 2.29
CA ASN A 240 -19.43 -15.89 3.27
C ASN A 240 -18.47 -16.86 2.56
N THR A 241 -17.17 -16.59 2.65
CA THR A 241 -16.11 -17.43 2.06
C THR A 241 -16.03 -18.84 2.68
N LYS A 242 -16.67 -19.07 3.84
CA LYS A 242 -16.78 -20.39 4.49
C LYS A 242 -17.52 -21.44 3.64
N ILE A 243 -18.31 -21.01 2.64
CA ILE A 243 -19.13 -21.90 1.78
C ILE A 243 -18.52 -22.11 0.38
N ILE A 244 -17.59 -21.25 -0.07
CA ILE A 244 -17.06 -21.27 -1.44
C ILE A 244 -15.55 -21.56 -1.44
N SER A 245 -15.14 -22.72 -0.94
CA SER A 245 -13.73 -23.18 -0.99
C SER A 245 -13.45 -24.18 -2.13
N THR A 246 -14.41 -24.45 -3.02
CA THR A 246 -14.23 -25.47 -4.07
C THR A 246 -14.04 -24.95 -5.48
N ALA A 247 -14.00 -23.63 -5.71
CA ALA A 247 -13.76 -23.08 -7.04
C ALA A 247 -12.74 -21.93 -7.00
N VAL A 248 -11.54 -22.22 -7.50
CA VAL A 248 -10.48 -21.30 -7.92
C VAL A 248 -9.71 -20.62 -6.77
N THR A 249 -8.92 -21.40 -6.04
CA THR A 249 -7.62 -20.91 -5.52
C THR A 249 -6.64 -20.78 -6.69
N GLY A 250 -6.91 -19.85 -7.60
CA GLY A 250 -5.88 -19.22 -8.41
C GLY A 250 -5.33 -18.09 -7.55
N SER A 251 -4.05 -18.15 -7.20
CA SER A 251 -3.38 -17.19 -6.33
C SER A 251 -3.70 -15.74 -6.71
N ILE A 252 -4.56 -15.07 -5.93
CA ILE A 252 -4.63 -13.59 -5.86
C ILE A 252 -3.62 -13.11 -4.81
N ILE A 253 -2.47 -13.79 -4.75
CA ILE A 253 -1.26 -13.29 -4.09
C ILE A 253 -0.45 -12.71 -5.26
N GLY A 254 -0.63 -11.43 -5.56
CA GLY A 254 0.18 -10.73 -6.57
C GLY A 254 -0.55 -10.17 -7.80
N LEU A 255 -1.79 -9.69 -7.67
CA LEU A 255 -2.35 -8.73 -8.63
C LEU A 255 -2.75 -7.43 -7.93
N ILE A 256 -1.85 -6.91 -7.09
CA ILE A 256 -1.69 -5.46 -7.04
C ILE A 256 -1.13 -5.11 -8.42
N PRO A 257 -1.74 -4.18 -9.18
CA PRO A 257 -1.22 -3.82 -10.49
C PRO A 257 0.25 -3.47 -10.32
N LEU A 258 1.11 -4.32 -10.89
CA LEU A 258 2.46 -3.92 -11.26
C LEU A 258 2.27 -2.69 -12.14
N PHE A 259 2.36 -1.48 -11.57
CA PHE A 259 2.39 -0.24 -12.34
C PHE A 259 3.57 -0.25 -13.34
N GLY A 260 4.54 -1.17 -13.20
CA GLY A 260 5.54 -1.49 -14.22
C GLY A 260 4.99 -2.08 -15.53
N VAL A 261 3.83 -2.76 -15.52
CA VAL A 261 3.19 -3.23 -16.76
C VAL A 261 2.50 -2.08 -17.49
N LEU A 262 1.88 -1.13 -16.77
CA LEU A 262 1.29 0.06 -17.39
C LEU A 262 2.36 0.93 -18.07
N TYR A 263 3.54 1.12 -17.46
CA TYR A 263 4.63 1.86 -18.11
C TYR A 263 5.03 1.21 -19.45
N LYS A 264 5.18 -0.12 -19.48
CA LYS A 264 5.54 -0.87 -20.69
C LYS A 264 4.47 -0.80 -21.79
N VAL A 265 3.18 -0.81 -21.43
CA VAL A 265 2.06 -0.65 -22.37
C VAL A 265 1.99 0.79 -22.91
N THR A 266 2.27 1.79 -22.08
CA THR A 266 2.28 3.21 -22.47
C THR A 266 3.45 3.50 -23.42
N GLU A 267 4.64 2.95 -23.17
CA GLU A 267 5.81 3.09 -24.03
C GLU A 267 5.62 2.39 -25.40
N LEU A 268 4.97 1.22 -25.43
CA LEU A 268 4.62 0.52 -26.66
C LEU A 268 3.61 1.32 -27.52
N ASN A 269 2.59 1.92 -26.90
CA ASN A 269 1.61 2.73 -27.61
C ASN A 269 2.21 4.03 -28.16
N ILE A 270 3.13 4.68 -27.43
CA ILE A 270 3.85 5.87 -27.91
C ILE A 270 4.77 5.52 -29.08
N LYS A 271 5.48 4.38 -29.02
CA LYS A 271 6.33 3.91 -30.13
C LYS A 271 5.52 3.55 -31.38
N LEU A 272 4.32 2.98 -31.22
CA LEU A 272 3.43 2.65 -32.36
C LEU A 272 2.86 3.92 -33.04
N PHE A 273 2.61 4.99 -32.28
CA PHE A 273 2.14 6.27 -32.81
C PHE A 273 3.22 7.07 -33.56
N ILE A 274 4.50 6.80 -33.30
CA ILE A 274 5.63 7.47 -33.98
C ILE A 274 6.03 6.75 -35.28
N LEU A 275 5.54 5.53 -35.50
CA LEU A 275 5.88 4.68 -36.66
C LEU A 275 4.80 4.61 -37.75
N ASN A 276 3.71 5.39 -37.64
CA ASN A 276 2.67 5.52 -38.66
C ASN A 276 2.59 6.93 -39.23
#